data_AF-Q8M1H5-F1
#
_entry.id   AF-Q8M1H5-F1
#
_cell.length_a   1.000
_cell.length_b   1.000
_cell.length_c   1.000
_cell.angle_alpha   90.00
_cell.angle_beta   90.00
_cell.angle_gamma   90.00
#
_symmetry.space_group_name_H-M   'P 1'
#
loop_
_entity.id
_entity.type
_entity.pdbx_description
1 polymer ?
#
loop_
_entity_poly.entity_id
_entity_poly.type
_entity_poly.pdbx_seq_one_letter_code
_entity_poly.pdbx_strand_id
1 'polypeptide(L)'
;MKKDPITNEIYDYLMNQPKLTKSPKSVYYRNRISITLLYYTGLKVNELCEITWKDLKTALESGILTINQPKTETYKTIRLSPDAIKALANLEKELHYIFRNQDD
;
A
#
# COMPACT_ATOMS: atom_id res chain seq x y z
N MET A 1 2.03 20.93 17.97
CA MET A 1 1.55 21.21 16.59
C MET A 1 0.68 20.03 16.16
N LYS A 2 -0.62 20.22 15.93
CA LYS A 2 -1.47 19.17 15.33
C LYS A 2 -1.13 19.10 13.84
N LYS A 3 -1.00 17.89 13.30
CA LYS A 3 -0.81 17.67 11.86
C LYS A 3 -2.18 17.57 11.21
N ASP A 4 -2.35 18.24 10.08
CA ASP A 4 -3.57 18.14 9.29
C ASP A 4 -3.66 16.77 8.60
N PRO A 5 -4.87 16.23 8.42
CA PRO A 5 -5.08 15.00 7.68
C PRO A 5 -4.78 15.20 6.19
N ILE A 6 -4.41 14.12 5.52
CA ILE A 6 -4.27 14.10 4.05
C ILE A 6 -5.65 14.22 3.39
N THR A 7 -5.76 15.03 2.34
CA THR A 7 -6.97 15.18 1.52
C THR A 7 -6.89 14.34 0.25
N ASN A 8 -8.02 14.11 -0.43
CA ASN A 8 -8.07 13.48 -1.76
C ASN A 8 -7.15 14.21 -2.75
N GLU A 9 -7.17 15.55 -2.74
CA GLU A 9 -6.33 16.37 -3.64
C GLU A 9 -4.83 16.12 -3.44
N ILE A 10 -4.39 15.97 -2.19
CA ILE A 10 -2.99 15.65 -1.89
C ILE A 10 -2.66 14.23 -2.33
N TYR A 11 -3.57 13.26 -2.11
CA TYR A 11 -3.40 11.90 -2.61
C TYR A 11 -3.25 11.87 -4.13
N ASP A 12 -4.17 12.51 -4.86
CA ASP A 12 -4.14 12.58 -6.31
C ASP A 12 -2.89 13.29 -6.82
N TYR A 13 -2.47 14.38 -6.17
CA TYR A 13 -1.23 15.07 -6.49
C TYR A 13 -0.01 14.15 -6.36
N LEU A 14 0.09 13.38 -5.27
CA LEU A 14 1.17 12.44 -5.01
C LEU A 14 1.17 11.28 -6.01
N MET A 15 0.00 10.75 -6.34
CA MET A 15 -0.16 9.65 -7.28
C MET A 15 0.03 10.07 -8.74
N ASN A 16 -0.03 11.36 -9.06
CA ASN A 16 0.26 11.89 -10.39
C ASN A 16 1.69 12.42 -10.55
N GLN A 17 2.53 12.32 -9.52
CA GLN A 17 3.93 12.74 -9.64
C GLN A 17 4.67 11.89 -10.69
N PRO A 18 5.40 12.52 -11.63
CA PRO A 18 6.19 11.78 -12.60
C PRO A 18 7.36 11.08 -11.90
N LYS A 19 7.77 9.93 -12.45
CA LYS A 19 9.00 9.28 -12.01
C LYS A 19 10.20 10.20 -12.26
N LEU A 20 10.94 10.54 -11.20
CA LEU A 20 12.19 11.28 -11.34
C LEU A 20 13.20 10.47 -12.18
N THR A 21 13.90 11.14 -13.09
CA THR A 21 14.84 10.50 -14.04
C THR A 21 15.94 9.72 -13.32
N LYS A 22 16.46 10.27 -12.22
CA LYS A 22 17.52 9.68 -11.40
C LYS A 22 17.03 8.65 -10.37
N SER A 23 15.72 8.44 -10.24
CA SER A 23 15.17 7.52 -9.24
C SER A 23 15.03 6.09 -9.79
N PRO A 24 15.45 5.06 -9.02
CA PRO A 24 15.19 3.67 -9.38
C PRO A 24 13.69 3.40 -9.55
N LYS A 25 13.35 2.55 -10.53
CA LYS A 25 11.96 2.16 -10.79
C LYS A 25 11.31 1.51 -9.58
N SER A 26 12.07 0.72 -8.81
CA SER A 26 11.62 0.09 -7.56
C SER A 26 11.20 1.11 -6.50
N VAL A 27 11.95 2.20 -6.33
CA VAL A 27 11.60 3.24 -5.36
C VAL A 27 10.30 3.93 -5.75
N TYR A 28 10.15 4.27 -7.04
CA TYR A 28 8.94 4.90 -7.56
C TYR A 28 7.70 4.01 -7.35
N TYR A 29 7.79 2.73 -7.72
CA TYR A 29 6.68 1.79 -7.58
C TYR A 29 6.34 1.50 -6.12
N ARG A 30 7.35 1.25 -5.28
CA ARG A 30 7.16 1.05 -3.84
C ARG A 30 6.45 2.23 -3.21
N ASN A 31 6.85 3.46 -3.53
CA ASN A 31 6.23 4.65 -2.96
C ASN A 31 4.75 4.78 -3.32
N ARG A 32 4.37 4.49 -4.57
CA ARG A 32 2.96 4.50 -5.02
C ARG A 32 2.10 3.48 -4.25
N ILE A 33 2.63 2.26 -4.07
CA ILE A 33 1.99 1.21 -3.28
C ILE A 33 1.85 1.65 -1.82
N SER A 34 2.94 2.15 -1.21
CA SER A 34 2.96 2.63 0.17
C SER A 34 1.97 3.77 0.41
N ILE A 35 1.93 4.77 -0.47
CA ILE A 35 1.01 5.91 -0.36
C ILE A 35 -0.44 5.42 -0.44
N THR A 36 -0.76 4.54 -1.39
CA THR A 36 -2.10 3.97 -1.55
C THR A 36 -2.53 3.17 -0.32
N LEU A 37 -1.67 2.29 0.18
CA LEU A 37 -1.98 1.51 1.38
C LEU A 37 -2.16 2.42 2.59
N LEU A 38 -1.25 3.36 2.86
CA LEU A 38 -1.37 4.29 3.99
C LEU A 38 -2.66 5.13 3.92
N TYR A 39 -3.00 5.60 2.72
CA TYR A 39 -4.18 6.42 2.48
C TYR A 39 -5.48 5.69 2.82
N TYR A 40 -5.65 4.47 2.30
CA TYR A 40 -6.90 3.72 2.43
C TYR A 40 -7.02 2.92 3.74
N THR A 41 -5.91 2.58 4.39
CA THR A 41 -5.92 1.68 5.55
C THR A 41 -5.58 2.36 6.88
N GLY A 42 -4.98 3.56 6.83
CA GLY A 42 -4.54 4.27 8.04
C GLY A 42 -3.47 3.52 8.84
N LEU A 43 -2.73 2.62 8.19
CA LEU A 43 -1.68 1.83 8.84
C LEU A 43 -0.52 2.68 9.35
N LYS A 44 0.17 2.17 10.36
CA LYS A 44 1.47 2.68 10.75
C LYS A 44 2.52 2.18 9.75
N VAL A 45 3.57 2.97 9.54
CA VAL A 45 4.67 2.62 8.63
C VAL A 45 5.29 1.26 8.96
N ASN A 46 5.45 0.92 10.25
CA ASN A 46 5.99 -0.38 10.63
C ASN A 46 5.04 -1.54 10.25
N GLU A 47 3.73 -1.35 10.34
CA GLU A 47 2.75 -2.38 9.94
C GLU A 47 2.74 -2.55 8.41
N LEU A 48 2.90 -1.45 7.67
CA LEU A 48 3.04 -1.46 6.21
C LEU A 48 4.25 -2.29 5.75
N CYS A 49 5.38 -2.20 6.46
CA CYS A 49 6.60 -2.93 6.14
C CYS A 49 6.48 -4.45 6.27
N GLU A 50 5.51 -4.93 7.04
CA GLU A 50 5.27 -6.37 7.26
C GLU A 50 4.32 -6.98 6.22
N ILE A 51 3.73 -6.17 5.34
CA ILE A 51 2.78 -6.65 4.35
C ILE A 51 3.51 -7.48 3.30
N THR A 52 3.05 -8.73 3.13
CA THR A 52 3.54 -9.63 2.10
C THR A 52 2.65 -9.59 0.86
N TRP A 53 3.16 -10.11 -0.26
CA TRP A 53 2.35 -10.29 -1.46
C TRP A 53 1.12 -11.17 -1.23
N LYS A 54 1.28 -12.24 -0.45
CA LYS A 54 0.18 -13.15 -0.09
C LYS A 54 -0.97 -12.41 0.61
N ASP A 55 -0.64 -11.50 1.52
CA ASP A 55 -1.63 -10.70 2.24
C ASP A 55 -2.37 -9.78 1.28
N LEU A 56 -1.64 -9.12 0.36
CA LEU A 56 -2.25 -8.23 -0.64
C LEU A 56 -3.13 -8.97 -1.63
N LYS A 57 -2.69 -10.14 -2.12
CA LYS A 57 -3.48 -10.96 -3.03
C LYS A 57 -4.77 -11.43 -2.38
N THR A 58 -4.67 -11.95 -1.15
CA THR A 58 -5.85 -12.34 -0.35
C THR A 58 -6.77 -11.14 -0.12
N ALA A 59 -6.22 -9.96 0.12
CA ALA A 59 -7.00 -8.75 0.34
C ALA A 59 -7.71 -8.24 -0.92
N LEU A 60 -7.10 -8.38 -2.10
CA LEU A 60 -7.73 -8.04 -3.38
C LEU A 60 -8.89 -8.97 -3.71
N GLU A 61 -8.79 -10.26 -3.35
CA GLU A 61 -9.83 -11.26 -3.59
C GLU A 61 -10.97 -11.19 -2.56
N SER A 62 -10.63 -11.03 -1.27
CA SER A 62 -11.60 -11.08 -0.17
C SER A 62 -12.09 -9.70 0.30
N GLY A 63 -11.41 -8.62 -0.08
CA GLY A 63 -11.62 -7.28 0.46
C GLY A 63 -11.13 -7.13 1.91
N ILE A 64 -10.37 -8.10 2.44
CA ILE A 64 -9.91 -8.13 3.82
C ILE A 64 -8.38 -8.23 3.86
N LEU A 65 -7.74 -7.20 4.40
CA LEU A 65 -6.30 -7.16 4.62
C LEU A 65 -5.99 -7.59 6.05
N THR A 66 -5.28 -8.70 6.21
CA THR A 66 -4.79 -9.19 7.51
C THR A 66 -3.31 -8.88 7.64
N ILE A 67 -2.91 -8.28 8.76
CA ILE A 67 -1.54 -7.79 8.96
C ILE A 67 -1.05 -8.24 10.32
N ASN A 68 0.20 -8.71 10.37
CA ASN A 68 0.87 -9.02 11.62
C ASN A 68 1.27 -7.72 12.32
N GLN A 69 0.99 -7.59 13.62
CA GLN A 69 1.48 -6.50 14.45
C GLN A 69 2.71 -6.96 15.25
N PRO A 70 3.94 -6.59 14.85
CA PRO A 70 5.15 -7.13 15.45
C PRO A 70 5.30 -6.81 16.94
N LYS A 71 4.70 -5.71 17.40
CA LYS A 71 4.80 -5.27 18.80
C LYS A 71 3.94 -6.09 19.77
N THR A 72 2.89 -6.72 19.28
CA THR A 72 1.88 -7.41 20.10
C THR A 72 1.73 -8.88 19.70
N GLU A 73 2.39 -9.34 18.64
CA GLU A 73 2.27 -10.68 18.06
C GLU A 73 0.80 -11.05 17.76
N THR A 74 0.00 -10.06 17.38
CA THR A 74 -1.43 -10.23 17.06
C THR A 74 -1.71 -9.82 15.63
N TYR A 75 -2.75 -10.41 15.05
CA TYR A 75 -3.21 -10.06 13.71
C TYR A 75 -4.26 -8.96 13.77
N LYS A 76 -4.07 -7.94 12.94
CA LYS A 76 -5.07 -6.88 12.70
C LYS A 76 -5.73 -7.13 11.36
N THR A 77 -7.06 -7.09 11.35
CA THR A 77 -7.85 -7.20 10.13
C THR A 77 -8.42 -5.84 9.75
N ILE A 78 -8.20 -5.43 8.51
CA ILE A 78 -8.69 -4.18 7.93
C ILE A 78 -9.57 -4.51 6.74
N ARG A 79 -10.81 -4.01 6.76
CA ARG A 79 -11.70 -4.11 5.60
C ARG A 79 -11.33 -3.04 4.59
N LEU A 80 -11.03 -3.45 3.37
CA LEU A 80 -10.79 -2.54 2.25
C LEU A 80 -12.11 -2.05 1.68
N SER A 81 -12.19 -0.76 1.39
CA SER A 81 -13.32 -0.21 0.64
C SER A 81 -13.23 -0.60 -0.84
N PRO A 82 -14.34 -0.55 -1.60
CA PRO A 82 -14.30 -0.77 -3.05
C PRO A 82 -13.30 0.15 -3.78
N ASP A 83 -13.17 1.40 -3.34
CA ASP A 83 -12.21 2.36 -3.89
C ASP A 83 -10.77 1.96 -3.60
N ALA A 84 -10.50 1.43 -2.39
CA ALA A 84 -9.18 0.92 -2.03
C ALA A 84 -8.79 -0.28 -2.91
N ILE A 85 -9.72 -1.22 -3.14
CA ILE A 85 -9.49 -2.38 -4.01
C ILE A 85 -9.22 -1.91 -5.44
N LYS A 86 -10.03 -0.98 -5.97
CA LYS A 86 -9.84 -0.41 -7.31
C LYS A 86 -8.50 0.30 -7.44
N ALA A 87 -8.12 1.10 -6.44
CA ALA A 87 -6.85 1.82 -6.43
C ALA A 87 -5.65 0.87 -6.40
N LEU A 88 -5.72 -0.21 -5.61
CA LEU A 88 -4.68 -1.24 -5.56
C LEU A 88 -4.63 -2.06 -6.86
N ALA A 89 -5.77 -2.41 -7.44
CA ALA A 89 -5.84 -3.10 -8.73
C ALA A 89 -5.22 -2.26 -9.86
N ASN A 90 -5.41 -0.94 -9.85
CA ASN A 90 -4.76 -0.04 -10.81
C ASN A 90 -3.23 0.00 -10.70
N LEU A 91 -2.67 -0.51 -9.58
CA LEU A 91 -1.23 -0.62 -9.33
C LEU A 91 -0.70 -2.04 -9.54
N GLU A 92 -1.45 -2.92 -10.21
CA GLU A 92 -1.06 -4.32 -10.46
C GLU A 92 0.36 -4.45 -11.03
N LYS A 93 0.72 -3.57 -11.97
CA LYS A 93 2.05 -3.57 -12.60
C LYS A 93 3.18 -3.22 -11.62
N GLU A 94 2.92 -2.28 -10.71
CA GLU A 94 3.82 -1.91 -9.64
C GLU A 94 3.93 -3.01 -8.59
N LEU A 95 2.79 -3.58 -8.19
CA LEU A 95 2.71 -4.68 -7.23
C LEU A 95 3.54 -5.86 -7.71
N HIS A 96 3.29 -6.36 -8.93
CA HIS A 96 4.08 -7.46 -9.50
C HIS A 96 5.57 -7.15 -9.59
N TYR A 97 5.95 -5.91 -9.93
CA TYR A 97 7.36 -5.56 -10.03
C TYR A 97 8.07 -5.54 -8.67
N ILE A 98 7.41 -5.07 -7.61
CA ILE A 98 7.98 -5.00 -6.26
C ILE A 98 8.01 -6.37 -5.58
N PHE A 99 6.96 -7.16 -5.78
CA PHE A 99 6.78 -8.43 -5.10
C PHE A 99 7.27 -9.65 -5.90
N ARG A 100 7.85 -9.47 -7.09
CA ARG A 100 8.30 -10.53 -8.01
C ARG A 100 9.17 -11.64 -7.38
N ASN A 101 9.86 -11.35 -6.27
CA ASN A 101 10.75 -12.30 -5.58
C ASN A 101 10.09 -12.98 -4.36
N GLN A 102 8.78 -12.83 -4.16
CA GLN A 102 8.02 -13.43 -3.04
C GLN A 102 7.05 -14.53 -3.48
N ASP A 103 7.10 -14.95 -4.75
CA ASP A 103 6.29 -16.04 -5.32
C ASP A 103 6.98 -17.42 -5.21
N ASP A 104 8.11 -17.53 -4.48
CA ASP A 104 8.84 -18.78 -4.21
C ASP A 104 8.68 -19.25 -2.75
#